data_AF-A0A1B3LND5-F1
#
_entry.id   AF-A0A1B3LND5-F1
#
_cell.length_a   1.000
_cell.length_b   1.000
_cell.length_c   1.000
_cell.angle_alpha   90.00
_cell.angle_beta   90.00
_cell.angle_gamma   90.00
#
_symmetry.space_group_name_H-M   'P 1'
#
loop_
_entity.id
_entity.type
_entity.pdbx_description
1 polymer ?
#
loop_
_entity_poly.entity_id
_entity_poly.type
_entity_poly.pdbx_seq_one_letter_code
_entity_poly.pdbx_strand_id
1 'polypeptide(L)'
;MKRWMNAALCSLLVSTAAHADVLTGTRTITLGNAQGERIVIGQVTFTPEADGTSRFKVVLDAKLEEYFLAMRPFRCLTGPTQRLCNFPVEREVPRVSETDLVPLEMALMFMRTEPAALHINPFNGVYYRMKVAGGRIEGVAHDVDMDPFIVPDSVPVERRTRPLRDEDLSVGDPRSHWLPQILIE
;
A
#
# COMPACT_ATOMS: atom_id res chain seq x y z
N MET A 1 73.14 8.09 8.58
CA MET A 1 71.87 8.68 9.07
C MET A 1 70.86 8.64 7.94
N LYS A 2 69.96 7.64 7.91
CA LYS A 2 69.00 7.38 6.82
C LYS A 2 67.60 7.59 7.40
N ARG A 3 66.91 8.68 7.01
CA ARG A 3 65.52 8.93 7.41
C ARG A 3 64.60 8.34 6.35
N TRP A 4 63.85 7.32 6.72
CA TRP A 4 62.75 6.77 5.91
C TRP A 4 61.50 7.59 6.20
N MET A 5 60.91 8.15 5.14
CA MET A 5 59.68 8.93 5.19
C MET A 5 58.55 8.01 4.75
N ASN A 6 57.77 7.50 5.69
CA ASN A 6 56.58 6.70 5.41
C ASN A 6 55.45 7.63 4.98
N ALA A 7 55.08 7.58 3.71
CA ALA A 7 53.85 8.19 3.20
C ALA A 7 52.67 7.26 3.53
N ALA A 8 51.83 7.67 4.48
CA ALA A 8 50.58 6.99 4.77
C ALA A 8 49.54 7.34 3.69
N LEU A 9 49.21 6.34 2.86
CA LEU A 9 48.18 6.44 1.83
C LEU A 9 46.81 6.23 2.50
N CYS A 10 46.06 7.31 2.72
CA CYS A 10 44.67 7.24 3.18
C CYS A 10 43.76 6.77 2.04
N SER A 11 43.43 5.48 2.02
CA SER A 11 42.39 4.92 1.15
C SER A 11 41.01 5.42 1.60
N LEU A 12 40.43 6.35 0.82
CA LEU A 12 39.04 6.74 0.92
C LEU A 12 38.15 5.58 0.43
N LEU A 13 37.54 4.85 1.37
CA LEU A 13 36.47 3.91 1.08
C LEU A 13 35.22 4.73 0.71
N VAL A 14 34.95 4.83 -0.59
CA VAL A 14 33.67 5.34 -1.09
C VAL A 14 32.62 4.28 -0.78
N SER A 15 31.85 4.48 0.29
CA SER A 15 30.65 3.69 0.56
C SER A 15 29.62 4.04 -0.51
N THR A 16 29.46 3.18 -1.51
CA THR A 16 28.26 3.19 -2.34
C THR A 16 27.08 2.89 -1.44
N ALA A 17 26.21 3.87 -1.22
CA ALA A 17 24.89 3.62 -0.66
C ALA A 17 24.22 2.61 -1.60
N ALA A 18 24.07 1.36 -1.15
CA ALA A 18 23.27 0.38 -1.86
C ALA A 18 21.85 0.95 -1.91
N HIS A 19 21.45 1.45 -3.08
CA HIS A 19 20.06 1.75 -3.35
C HIS A 19 19.32 0.41 -3.25
N ALA A 20 18.66 0.20 -2.11
CA ALA A 20 17.77 -0.93 -1.96
C ALA A 20 16.63 -0.74 -2.98
N ASP A 21 16.55 -1.65 -3.94
CA ASP A 21 15.45 -1.68 -4.90
C ASP A 21 14.14 -1.91 -4.13
N VAL A 22 13.27 -0.90 -4.15
CA VAL A 22 12.02 -0.87 -3.38
C VAL A 22 11.06 -1.98 -3.83
N LEU A 23 11.17 -2.44 -5.08
CA LEU A 23 10.34 -3.48 -5.67
C LEU A 23 11.06 -4.85 -5.66
N THR A 24 11.95 -5.08 -4.70
CA THR A 24 12.61 -6.38 -4.50
C THR A 24 12.43 -6.88 -3.06
N GLY A 25 12.19 -8.18 -2.93
CA GLY A 25 12.17 -8.88 -1.64
C GLY A 25 10.90 -8.65 -0.84
N THR A 26 10.94 -9.02 0.45
CA THR A 26 9.80 -8.86 1.36
C THR A 26 9.87 -7.52 2.07
N ARG A 27 8.76 -6.78 2.04
CA ARG A 27 8.57 -5.45 2.63
C ARG A 27 7.39 -5.45 3.59
N THR A 28 7.48 -4.68 4.66
CA THR A 28 6.44 -4.57 5.69
C THR A 28 5.42 -3.52 5.30
N ILE A 29 4.13 -3.85 5.38
CA ILE A 29 3.04 -2.91 5.11
C ILE A 29 2.57 -2.34 6.45
N THR A 30 2.68 -1.01 6.59
CA THR A 30 2.32 -0.27 7.80
C THR A 30 1.28 0.79 7.48
N LEU A 31 0.18 0.83 8.24
CA LEU A 31 -0.75 1.95 8.25
C LEU A 31 -0.44 2.89 9.41
N GLY A 32 -0.62 4.19 9.24
CA GLY A 32 -0.31 5.15 10.30
C GLY A 32 -1.05 6.48 10.21
N ASN A 33 -0.86 7.31 11.24
CA ASN A 33 -1.43 8.65 11.35
C ASN A 33 -0.44 9.69 11.89
N ALA A 34 -0.86 10.96 11.86
CA ALA A 34 -0.05 12.08 12.31
C ALA A 34 0.20 12.11 13.83
N GLN A 35 -0.57 11.34 14.60
CA GLN A 35 -0.40 11.18 16.05
C GLN A 35 0.72 10.19 16.41
N GLY A 36 1.36 9.58 15.41
CA GLY A 36 2.49 8.65 15.58
C GLY A 36 2.07 7.18 15.69
N GLU A 37 0.78 6.88 15.54
CA GLU A 37 0.32 5.49 15.47
C GLU A 37 0.86 4.83 14.21
N ARG A 38 1.41 3.62 14.36
CA ARG A 38 1.94 2.79 13.27
C ARG A 38 1.55 1.35 13.52
N ILE A 39 0.76 0.79 12.61
CA ILE A 39 0.23 -0.56 12.70
C ILE A 39 0.73 -1.36 11.50
N VAL A 40 1.56 -2.36 11.77
CA VAL A 40 1.91 -3.38 10.77
C VAL A 40 0.67 -4.21 10.49
N ILE A 41 0.23 -4.20 9.23
CA ILE A 41 -0.96 -4.92 8.75
C ILE A 41 -0.64 -6.13 7.86
N GLY A 42 0.63 -6.33 7.53
CA GLY A 42 1.06 -7.43 6.67
C GLY A 42 2.41 -7.19 6.02
N GLN A 43 2.67 -7.98 4.99
CA GLN A 43 3.86 -7.91 4.16
C GLN A 43 3.50 -8.01 2.68
N VAL A 44 4.34 -7.44 1.83
CA VAL A 44 4.33 -7.67 0.39
C VAL A 44 5.69 -8.23 -0.03
N THR A 45 5.68 -9.33 -0.78
CA THR A 45 6.90 -9.87 -1.39
C THR A 45 6.93 -9.52 -2.86
N PHE A 46 7.98 -8.84 -3.29
CA PHE A 46 8.24 -8.49 -4.68
C PHE A 46 9.28 -9.42 -5.32
N THR A 47 9.00 -9.86 -6.54
CA THR A 47 9.88 -10.69 -7.37
C THR A 47 10.18 -9.97 -8.68
N PRO A 48 11.39 -9.42 -8.87
CA PRO A 48 11.77 -8.69 -10.08
C PRO A 48 11.67 -9.53 -11.36
N GLU A 49 11.30 -8.87 -12.45
CA GLU A 49 11.23 -9.43 -13.79
C GLU A 49 12.19 -8.71 -14.74
N ALA A 50 12.53 -9.36 -15.86
CA ALA A 50 13.50 -8.85 -16.83
C ALA A 50 13.06 -7.57 -17.55
N ASP A 51 11.77 -7.24 -17.53
CA ASP A 51 11.18 -6.06 -18.17
C ASP A 51 11.17 -4.81 -17.27
N GLY A 52 11.82 -4.87 -16.10
CA GLY A 52 11.86 -3.78 -15.13
C GLY A 52 10.62 -3.67 -14.26
N THR A 53 9.67 -4.60 -14.39
CA THR A 53 8.54 -4.74 -13.46
C THR A 53 8.86 -5.75 -12.35
N SER A 54 7.99 -5.83 -11.35
CA SER A 54 8.04 -6.85 -10.31
C SER A 54 6.68 -7.45 -10.06
N ARG A 55 6.60 -8.78 -10.00
CA ARG A 55 5.40 -9.45 -9.45
C ARG A 55 5.33 -9.22 -7.95
N PHE A 56 4.14 -9.19 -7.38
CA PHE A 56 3.99 -9.08 -5.94
C PHE A 56 2.99 -10.07 -5.37
N LYS A 57 3.13 -10.34 -4.06
CA LYS A 57 2.15 -11.07 -3.27
C LYS A 57 1.97 -10.39 -1.91
N VAL A 58 0.73 -10.03 -1.59
CA VAL A 58 0.37 -9.49 -0.27
C VAL A 58 -0.02 -10.62 0.67
N VAL A 59 0.44 -10.54 1.92
CA VAL A 59 0.00 -11.40 3.02
C VAL A 59 -0.34 -10.51 4.20
N LEU A 60 -1.62 -10.47 4.58
CA LEU A 60 -2.08 -9.72 5.74
C LEU A 60 -1.71 -10.44 7.04
N ASP A 61 -1.42 -9.65 8.08
CA ASP A 61 -1.09 -10.15 9.41
C ASP A 61 -2.33 -10.80 10.07
N ALA A 62 -2.11 -11.86 10.85
CA ALA A 62 -3.16 -12.58 11.56
C ALA A 62 -3.94 -11.70 12.56
N LYS A 63 -3.39 -10.56 12.99
CA LYS A 63 -4.10 -9.58 13.82
C LYS A 63 -5.30 -8.93 13.12
N LEU A 64 -5.37 -9.02 11.78
CA LEU A 64 -6.58 -8.64 11.06
C LEU A 64 -7.60 -9.77 11.23
N GLU A 65 -8.54 -9.52 12.13
CA GLU A 65 -9.63 -10.40 12.47
C GLU A 65 -10.57 -10.60 11.28
N GLU A 66 -11.21 -11.76 11.22
CA GLU A 66 -12.18 -12.07 10.18
C GLU A 66 -13.59 -11.65 10.62
N TYR A 67 -14.25 -10.81 9.82
CA TYR A 67 -15.64 -10.41 9.99
C TYR A 67 -16.46 -10.82 8.78
N PHE A 68 -17.63 -11.39 9.02
CA PHE A 68 -18.59 -11.67 7.95
C PHE A 68 -19.43 -10.43 7.71
N LEU A 69 -19.13 -9.70 6.64
CA LEU A 69 -19.92 -8.55 6.19
C LEU A 69 -20.55 -8.90 4.86
N ALA A 70 -21.86 -8.71 4.73
CA ALA A 70 -22.61 -9.08 3.53
C ALA A 70 -22.33 -10.53 3.04
N MET A 71 -22.30 -11.49 3.97
CA MET A 71 -22.05 -12.92 3.70
C MET A 71 -20.67 -13.26 3.12
N ARG A 72 -19.69 -12.33 3.20
CA ARG A 72 -18.31 -12.56 2.76
C ARG A 72 -17.34 -12.33 3.93
N PRO A 73 -16.30 -13.15 4.08
CA PRO A 73 -15.29 -12.91 5.08
C PRO A 73 -14.40 -11.75 4.65
N PHE A 74 -14.19 -10.82 5.57
CA PHE A 74 -13.28 -9.68 5.43
C PHE A 74 -12.24 -9.72 6.52
N ARG A 75 -10.97 -9.48 6.15
CA ARG A 75 -9.90 -9.26 7.11
C ARG A 75 -9.90 -7.79 7.53
N CYS A 76 -10.15 -7.53 8.80
CA CYS A 76 -10.35 -6.19 9.30
C CYS A 76 -9.42 -5.83 10.45
N LEU A 77 -8.92 -4.60 10.41
CA LEU A 77 -8.23 -3.94 11.51
C LEU A 77 -9.24 -3.08 12.27
N THR A 78 -9.50 -3.41 13.54
CA THR A 78 -10.44 -2.65 14.39
C THR A 78 -9.67 -1.66 15.25
N GLY A 79 -9.98 -0.38 15.09
CA GLY A 79 -9.49 0.71 15.91
C GLY A 79 -10.55 1.26 16.86
N PRO A 80 -10.23 2.34 17.60
CA PRO A 80 -11.13 2.92 18.59
C PRO A 80 -12.38 3.54 17.97
N THR A 81 -12.26 4.14 16.77
CA THR A 81 -13.35 4.88 16.12
C THR A 81 -13.74 4.32 14.75
N GLN A 82 -12.89 3.49 14.15
CA GLN A 82 -13.09 2.93 12.82
C GLN A 82 -12.59 1.50 12.73
N ARG A 83 -13.24 0.71 11.90
CA ARG A 83 -12.75 -0.57 11.40
C ARG A 83 -12.41 -0.43 9.92
N LEU A 84 -11.22 -0.87 9.53
CA LEU A 84 -10.78 -0.94 8.14
C LEU A 84 -10.79 -2.40 7.70
N CYS A 85 -11.66 -2.74 6.75
CA CYS A 85 -11.78 -4.09 6.21
C CYS A 85 -11.17 -4.16 4.81
N ASN A 86 -10.18 -5.01 4.60
CA ASN A 86 -9.51 -5.14 3.30
C ASN A 86 -10.49 -5.67 2.24
N PHE A 87 -10.61 -4.93 1.13
CA PHE A 87 -11.38 -5.30 -0.05
C PHE A 87 -10.39 -5.39 -1.21
N PRO A 88 -9.67 -6.51 -1.37
CA PRO A 88 -8.67 -6.63 -2.43
C PRO A 88 -9.37 -6.72 -3.79
N VAL A 89 -8.94 -5.91 -4.75
CA VAL A 89 -9.44 -5.96 -6.12
C VAL A 89 -8.41 -6.59 -7.05
N GLU A 90 -8.70 -7.80 -7.51
CA GLU A 90 -7.80 -8.62 -8.35
C GLU A 90 -8.29 -8.65 -9.81
N ARG A 91 -8.17 -7.52 -10.52
CA ARG A 91 -8.63 -7.38 -11.92
C ARG A 91 -7.53 -7.45 -12.98
N GLU A 92 -6.27 -7.50 -12.55
CA GLU A 92 -5.11 -7.61 -13.43
C GLU A 92 -4.01 -8.44 -12.78
N VAL A 93 -2.94 -8.72 -13.54
CA VAL A 93 -1.79 -9.47 -13.03
C VAL A 93 -1.15 -8.68 -11.88
N PRO A 94 -0.83 -9.32 -10.73
CA PRO A 94 -0.21 -8.64 -9.59
C PRO A 94 1.24 -8.30 -9.88
N ARG A 95 1.43 -7.23 -10.67
CA ARG A 95 2.70 -6.73 -11.17
C ARG A 95 2.72 -5.21 -11.02
N VAL A 96 3.86 -4.65 -10.65
CA VAL A 96 4.06 -3.21 -10.50
C VAL A 96 5.38 -2.76 -11.12
N SER A 97 5.50 -1.45 -11.33
CA SER A 97 6.74 -0.76 -11.65
C SER A 97 6.86 0.49 -10.77
N GLU A 98 8.02 1.16 -10.74
CA GLU A 98 8.18 2.39 -9.95
C GLU A 98 7.18 3.49 -10.33
N THR A 99 6.69 3.49 -11.57
CA THR A 99 5.75 4.48 -12.12
C THR A 99 4.31 3.98 -12.18
N ASP A 100 4.06 2.70 -11.92
CA ASP A 100 2.72 2.10 -11.94
C ASP A 100 2.54 1.14 -10.76
N LEU A 101 1.97 1.67 -9.69
CA LEU A 101 1.66 0.95 -8.46
C LEU A 101 0.17 0.57 -8.35
N VAL A 102 -0.66 0.94 -9.33
CA VAL A 102 -2.13 0.76 -9.29
C VAL A 102 -2.56 -0.66 -8.92
N PRO A 103 -1.93 -1.73 -9.44
CA PRO A 103 -2.30 -3.09 -9.07
C PRO A 103 -2.11 -3.38 -7.56
N LEU A 104 -1.06 -2.83 -6.94
CA LEU A 104 -0.82 -2.94 -5.51
C LEU A 104 -1.77 -2.08 -4.69
N GLU A 105 -2.08 -0.87 -5.16
CA GLU A 105 -3.09 0.02 -4.55
C GLU A 105 -4.47 -0.67 -4.51
N MET A 106 -4.86 -1.31 -5.61
CA MET A 106 -6.11 -2.08 -5.74
C MET A 106 -6.14 -3.33 -4.84
N ALA A 107 -5.01 -4.02 -4.67
CA ALA A 107 -4.89 -5.14 -3.73
C ALA A 107 -4.98 -4.69 -2.25
N LEU A 108 -4.63 -3.43 -1.97
CA LEU A 108 -4.63 -2.82 -0.63
C LEU A 108 -5.74 -1.77 -0.48
N MET A 109 -6.88 -1.98 -1.14
CA MET A 109 -8.08 -1.20 -0.87
C MET A 109 -8.76 -1.67 0.41
N PHE A 110 -9.44 -0.74 1.09
CA PHE A 110 -10.21 -1.02 2.29
C PHE A 110 -11.59 -0.39 2.19
N MET A 111 -12.53 -0.93 2.95
CA MET A 111 -13.78 -0.24 3.27
C MET A 111 -13.75 0.13 4.75
N ARG A 112 -14.09 1.38 5.06
CA ARG A 112 -14.20 1.84 6.46
C ARG A 112 -15.63 1.70 6.98
N THR A 113 -15.74 1.33 8.24
CA THR A 113 -17.03 1.26 8.94
C THR A 113 -16.83 1.56 10.43
N GLU A 114 -17.90 1.76 11.17
CA GLU A 114 -17.82 1.87 12.63
C GLU A 114 -17.47 0.51 13.26
N PRO A 115 -16.73 0.45 14.39
CA PRO A 115 -16.32 -0.81 15.00
C PRO A 115 -17.49 -1.76 15.36
N ALA A 116 -18.69 -1.25 15.64
CA ALA A 116 -19.85 -2.09 15.98
C ALA A 116 -20.78 -2.35 14.78
N ALA A 117 -20.48 -1.80 13.60
CA ALA A 117 -21.37 -1.92 12.45
C ALA A 117 -21.38 -3.34 11.88
N LEU A 118 -22.59 -3.83 11.58
CA LEU A 118 -22.84 -5.11 10.93
C LEU A 118 -22.94 -4.98 9.40
N HIS A 119 -22.92 -3.74 8.89
CA HIS A 119 -23.04 -3.42 7.48
C HIS A 119 -21.82 -2.66 6.99
N ILE A 120 -21.57 -2.77 5.69
CA ILE A 120 -20.57 -1.99 4.99
C ILE A 120 -21.26 -1.14 3.93
N ASN A 121 -20.81 0.09 3.78
CA ASN A 121 -21.29 1.01 2.76
C ASN A 121 -20.25 1.08 1.63
N PRO A 122 -20.59 0.75 0.38
CA PRO A 122 -19.64 0.82 -0.74
C PRO A 122 -19.11 2.24 -1.00
N PHE A 123 -19.80 3.29 -0.55
CA PHE A 123 -19.31 4.67 -0.65
C PHE A 123 -18.20 5.01 0.37
N ASN A 124 -17.89 4.09 1.29
CA ASN A 124 -16.85 4.28 2.30
C ASN A 124 -15.52 3.62 1.91
N GLY A 125 -15.21 3.57 0.62
CA GLY A 125 -13.94 3.06 0.13
C GLY A 125 -12.77 3.92 0.61
N VAL A 126 -11.65 3.26 0.88
CA VAL A 126 -10.37 3.87 1.22
C VAL A 126 -9.34 3.32 0.22
N TYR A 127 -8.84 4.22 -0.61
CA TYR A 127 -7.83 3.95 -1.63
C TYR A 127 -6.56 4.71 -1.28
N TYR A 128 -5.44 4.01 -1.04
CA TYR A 128 -4.17 4.67 -0.83
C TYR A 128 -3.50 4.93 -2.16
N ARG A 129 -3.41 6.20 -2.57
CA ARG A 129 -2.61 6.58 -3.73
C ARG A 129 -1.14 6.58 -3.35
N MET A 130 -0.37 5.69 -3.96
CA MET A 130 1.00 5.36 -3.64
C MET A 130 1.99 5.95 -4.64
N LYS A 131 3.22 6.14 -4.19
CA LYS A 131 4.38 6.46 -5.02
C LYS A 131 5.64 5.90 -4.38
N VAL A 132 6.64 5.63 -5.20
CA VAL A 132 8.01 5.38 -4.71
C VAL A 132 8.62 6.71 -4.29
N ALA A 133 9.12 6.79 -3.06
CA ALA A 133 9.83 7.97 -2.56
C ALA A 133 10.89 7.54 -1.55
N GLY A 134 12.16 7.92 -1.78
CA GLY A 134 13.23 7.69 -0.80
C GLY A 134 13.48 6.22 -0.44
N GLY A 135 13.37 5.29 -1.40
CA GLY A 135 13.64 3.86 -1.19
C GLY A 135 12.51 3.07 -0.52
N ARG A 136 11.32 3.67 -0.40
CA ARG A 136 10.10 3.07 0.17
C ARG A 136 8.90 3.45 -0.70
N ILE A 137 7.76 2.78 -0.49
CA ILE A 137 6.48 3.21 -1.06
C ILE A 137 5.73 3.95 0.03
N GLU A 138 5.29 5.17 -0.28
CA GLU A 138 4.41 5.96 0.59
C GLU A 138 3.09 6.25 -0.11
N GLY A 139 1.99 6.24 0.62
CA GLY A 139 0.68 6.55 0.06
C GLY A 139 -0.25 7.28 1.02
N VAL A 140 -1.20 8.00 0.43
CA VAL A 140 -2.20 8.82 1.15
C VAL A 140 -3.59 8.33 0.84
N ALA A 141 -4.40 8.18 1.88
CA ALA A 141 -5.79 7.76 1.78
C ALA A 141 -6.63 8.77 0.95
N HIS A 142 -7.40 8.21 0.03
CA HIS A 142 -8.46 8.89 -0.71
C HIS A 142 -9.77 8.16 -0.45
N ASP A 143 -10.84 8.94 -0.35
CA ASP A 143 -12.21 8.45 -0.37
C ASP A 143 -12.59 8.08 -1.80
N VAL A 144 -13.24 6.92 -1.92
CA VAL A 144 -13.66 6.38 -3.22
C VAL A 144 -14.98 5.65 -3.12
N ASP A 145 -15.78 5.76 -4.19
CA ASP A 145 -16.95 4.91 -4.40
C ASP A 145 -16.50 3.53 -4.91
N MET A 146 -16.85 2.47 -4.18
CA MET A 146 -16.51 1.10 -4.55
C MET A 146 -17.46 0.51 -5.60
N ASP A 147 -18.52 1.20 -6.00
CA ASP A 147 -19.50 0.70 -6.97
C ASP A 147 -18.86 0.21 -8.28
N PRO A 148 -17.90 0.92 -8.92
CA PRO A 148 -17.24 0.41 -10.14
C PRO A 148 -16.48 -0.92 -9.96
N PHE A 149 -16.13 -1.26 -8.71
CA PHE A 149 -15.50 -2.53 -8.37
C PHE A 149 -16.50 -3.65 -8.05
N ILE A 150 -17.66 -3.29 -7.50
CA ILE A 150 -18.71 -4.24 -7.11
C ILE A 150 -19.62 -4.55 -8.30
N VAL A 151 -19.96 -3.53 -9.08
CA VAL A 151 -20.81 -3.57 -10.27
C VAL A 151 -19.99 -3.09 -11.48
N PRO A 152 -19.09 -3.91 -12.04
CA PRO A 152 -18.21 -3.49 -13.14
C PRO A 152 -18.95 -2.96 -14.38
N ASP A 153 -20.22 -3.31 -14.58
CA ASP A 153 -21.03 -2.78 -15.68
C ASP A 153 -21.42 -1.30 -15.51
N SER A 154 -21.20 -0.70 -14.34
CA SER A 154 -21.43 0.74 -14.11
C SER A 154 -20.39 1.64 -14.80
N VAL A 155 -19.31 1.05 -15.34
CA VAL A 155 -18.31 1.75 -16.16
C VAL A 155 -18.15 1.12 -17.56
N PRO A 156 -17.72 1.91 -18.57
CA PRO A 156 -17.35 1.39 -19.89
C PRO A 156 -16.34 0.24 -19.82
N VAL A 157 -16.40 -0.69 -20.77
CA VAL A 157 -15.59 -1.92 -20.79
C VAL A 157 -14.10 -1.64 -20.64
N GLU A 158 -13.61 -0.58 -21.28
CA GLU A 158 -12.21 -0.15 -21.29
C GLU A 158 -11.72 0.33 -19.92
N ARG A 159 -12.65 0.69 -19.02
CA ARG A 159 -12.35 1.12 -17.64
C ARG A 159 -12.46 -0.02 -16.64
N ARG A 160 -13.03 -1.17 -16.98
CA ARG A 160 -13.36 -2.20 -15.97
C ARG A 160 -12.14 -2.74 -15.25
N THR A 161 -10.99 -2.84 -15.90
CA THR A 161 -9.75 -3.30 -15.25
C THR A 161 -9.26 -2.31 -14.19
N ARG A 162 -9.20 -1.01 -14.53
CA ARG A 162 -8.80 0.10 -13.66
C ARG A 162 -9.86 1.20 -13.72
N PRO A 163 -10.92 1.10 -12.89
CA PRO A 163 -12.11 1.95 -13.06
C PRO A 163 -11.90 3.37 -12.57
N LEU A 164 -11.02 3.57 -11.58
CA LEU A 164 -10.77 4.86 -10.96
C LEU A 164 -9.94 5.77 -11.86
N ARG A 165 -10.37 7.03 -11.91
CA ARG A 165 -9.65 8.18 -12.47
C ARG A 165 -9.35 9.17 -11.36
N ASP A 166 -8.48 10.14 -11.64
CA ASP A 166 -8.12 11.17 -10.66
C ASP A 166 -9.35 11.95 -10.14
N GLU A 167 -10.35 12.16 -10.99
CA GLU A 167 -11.62 12.81 -10.64
C GLU A 167 -12.53 11.96 -9.73
N ASP A 168 -12.34 10.64 -9.70
CA ASP A 168 -13.09 9.73 -8.84
C ASP A 168 -12.51 9.68 -7.42
N LEU A 169 -11.34 10.31 -7.19
CA LEU A 169 -10.58 10.26 -5.93
C LEU A 169 -10.72 11.58 -5.17
N SER A 170 -11.35 11.53 -4.00
CA SER A 170 -11.35 12.67 -3.07
C SER A 170 -10.25 12.46 -2.02
N VAL A 171 -9.35 13.43 -1.85
CA VAL A 171 -8.34 13.34 -0.77
C VAL A 171 -9.07 13.21 0.56
N GLY A 172 -8.82 12.13 1.30
CA GLY A 172 -9.50 11.88 2.56
C GLY A 172 -9.13 12.96 3.58
N ASP A 173 -10.11 13.50 4.32
CA ASP A 173 -9.82 14.42 5.42
C ASP A 173 -9.01 13.65 6.48
N PRO A 174 -7.76 14.05 6.80
CA PRO A 174 -6.95 13.34 7.78
C PRO A 174 -7.60 13.25 9.17
N ARG A 175 -8.62 14.08 9.46
CA ARG A 175 -9.42 14.02 10.69
C ARG A 175 -10.53 12.99 10.63
N SER A 176 -11.00 12.64 9.44
CA SER A 176 -12.02 11.61 9.22
C SER A 176 -11.44 10.23 8.95
N HIS A 177 -10.14 10.10 8.71
CA HIS A 177 -9.45 8.81 8.56
C HIS A 177 -8.65 8.48 9.82
N TRP A 178 -8.87 7.29 10.38
CA TRP A 178 -8.06 6.82 11.51
C TRP A 178 -6.58 6.63 11.14
N LEU A 179 -6.31 6.01 9.99
CA LEU A 179 -4.95 5.72 9.50
C LEU A 179 -4.79 6.23 8.06
N PRO A 180 -4.61 7.54 7.83
CA PRO A 180 -4.61 8.13 6.48
C PRO A 180 -3.34 7.84 5.66
N GLN A 181 -2.34 7.17 6.22
CA GLN A 181 -1.05 6.92 5.56
C GLN A 181 -0.77 5.43 5.45
N ILE A 182 -0.21 5.01 4.32
CA ILE A 182 0.41 3.69 4.14
C ILE A 182 1.89 3.84 3.83
N LEU A 183 2.70 2.95 4.40
CA LEU A 183 4.12 2.83 4.13
C LEU A 183 4.49 1.37 3.87
N ILE A 184 5.36 1.15 2.88
CA ILE A 184 5.94 -0.16 2.58
C ILE A 184 7.46 -0.04 2.54
N GLU A 185 8.14 -0.75 3.44
CA GLU A 185 9.60 -0.67 3.67
C GLU A 185 10.25 -2.02 4.01
#